data_AF-A0A0B7BTM0-F1
#
_entry.id   AF-A0A0B7BTM0-F1
#
_cell.length_a   1.000
_cell.length_b   1.000
_cell.length_c   1.000
_cell.angle_alpha   90.00
_cell.angle_beta   90.00
_cell.angle_gamma   90.00
#
_symmetry.space_group_name_H-M   'P 1'
#
loop_
_entity.id
_entity.type
_entity.pdbx_description
1 polymer ?
#
loop_
_entity_poly.entity_id
_entity_poly.type
_entity_poly.pdbx_seq_one_letter_code
_entity_poly.pdbx_strand_id
1 'polypeptide(L)' 'EERFISDDILLLDFVDYIVNNETGAAILNWTKLLHIPDEIFFTLLNANPKLGIKGTYTGHQDSCDKRLFMTRYKMWY' A
#
# COMPACT_ATOMS: atom_id res chain seq x y z
N GLU A 1 22.85 -4.23 5.66
CA GLU A 1 22.77 -4.37 4.18
C GLU A 1 21.56 -5.18 3.73
N GLU A 2 21.18 -6.27 4.41
CA GLU A 2 20.02 -7.11 4.00
C GLU A 2 18.64 -6.40 3.99
N ARG A 3 18.40 -5.42 4.89
CA ARG A 3 17.11 -4.68 4.93
C ARG A 3 16.84 -3.89 3.66
N PHE A 4 17.85 -3.21 3.11
CA PHE A 4 17.68 -2.39 1.91
C PHE A 4 17.30 -3.24 0.70
N ILE A 5 17.95 -4.40 0.54
CA ILE A 5 17.64 -5.34 -0.56
C ILE A 5 16.24 -5.94 -0.39
N SER A 6 15.85 -6.26 0.85
CA SER A 6 14.49 -6.74 1.16
C SER A 6 13.43 -5.69 0.82
N ASP A 7 13.63 -4.43 1.24
CA ASP A 7 12.66 -3.36 1.01
C ASP A 7 12.49 -3.03 -0.48
N ASP A 8 13.58 -3.11 -1.27
CA ASP A 8 13.54 -2.92 -2.72
C ASP A 8 12.70 -4.01 -3.42
N ILE A 9 12.80 -5.26 -2.98
CA ILE A 9 12.01 -6.39 -3.53
C ILE A 9 10.52 -6.23 -3.19
N LEU A 10 10.21 -5.74 -1.97
CA LEU A 10 8.83 -5.51 -1.54
C LEU A 10 8.15 -4.36 -2.31
N LEU A 11 8.91 -3.31 -2.65
CA LEU A 11 8.43 -2.22 -3.49
C LEU A 11 8.21 -2.67 -4.94
N LEU A 12 9.09 -3.52 -5.48
CA LEU A 12 8.96 -4.04 -6.83
C LEU A 12 7.66 -4.84 -7.01
N ASP A 13 7.35 -5.75 -6.08
CA ASP A 13 6.12 -6.55 -6.13
C ASP A 13 4.85 -5.68 -6.02
N PHE A 14 4.91 -4.60 -5.24
CA PHE A 14 3.81 -3.65 -5.11
C PHE A 14 3.58 -2.86 -6.40
N VAL A 15 4.65 -2.38 -7.04
CA VAL A 15 4.57 -1.67 -8.32
C VAL A 15 4.12 -2.61 -9.45
N ASP A 16 4.64 -3.84 -9.48
CA ASP A 16 4.24 -4.86 -10.44
C ASP A 16 2.74 -5.14 -10.36
N TYR A 17 2.19 -5.24 -9.15
CA TYR A 17 0.75 -5.40 -8.95
C TYR A 17 -0.05 -4.22 -9.53
N ILE A 18 0.40 -2.97 -9.34
CA ILE A 18 -0.30 -1.80 -9.85
C ILE A 18 -0.29 -1.76 -11.39
N VAL A 19 0.83 -2.13 -12.00
CA VAL A 19 1.03 -1.99 -13.45
C VAL A 19 0.47 -3.18 -14.23
N ASN A 20 0.66 -4.40 -13.73
CA ASN A 20 0.43 -5.63 -14.49
C ASN A 20 -0.80 -6.44 -14.02
N ASN A 21 -1.44 -6.10 -12.90
CA ASN A 21 -2.63 -6.81 -12.42
C ASN A 21 -3.94 -6.17 -12.90
N GLU A 22 -4.86 -6.98 -13.43
CA GLU A 22 -6.20 -6.52 -13.83
C GLU A 22 -7.00 -5.93 -12.67
N THR A 23 -6.87 -6.50 -11.47
CA THR A 23 -7.51 -5.99 -10.24
C THR A 23 -6.92 -4.63 -9.86
N GLY A 24 -5.60 -4.45 -9.99
CA GLY A 24 -4.94 -3.17 -9.77
C GLY A 24 -5.46 -2.08 -10.71
N ALA A 25 -5.58 -2.41 -12.00
CA ALA A 25 -6.15 -1.52 -13.01
C ALA A 25 -7.63 -1.20 -12.76
N ALA A 26 -8.43 -2.19 -12.33
CA ALA A 26 -9.83 -1.99 -11.98
C ALA A 26 -10.01 -1.07 -10.76
N ILE A 27 -9.21 -1.29 -9.71
CA ILE A 27 -9.19 -0.44 -8.51
C ILE A 27 -8.79 0.99 -8.90
N LEU A 28 -7.77 1.17 -9.74
CA LEU A 28 -7.32 2.48 -10.20
C LEU A 28 -8.41 3.22 -10.99
N ASN A 29 -9.15 2.51 -11.86
CA ASN A 29 -10.24 3.13 -12.60
C ASN A 29 -11.43 3.48 -11.71
N TRP A 30 -11.71 2.66 -10.69
CA TRP A 30 -12.72 2.97 -9.69
C TRP A 30 -12.34 4.16 -8.82
N THR A 31 -11.09 4.25 -8.35
CA THR A 31 -10.65 5.35 -7.47
C THR A 31 -10.66 6.71 -8.17
N LYS A 32 -10.47 6.78 -9.50
CA LYS A 32 -10.61 8.03 -10.29
C LYS A 32 -11.99 8.69 -10.15
N LEU A 33 -13.01 7.95 -9.73
CA LEU A 33 -14.37 8.48 -9.53
C LEU A 33 -14.57 9.09 -8.13
N LEU A 34 -13.58 8.97 -7.23
CA LEU A 34 -13.67 9.43 -5.84
C LEU A 34 -13.16 10.86 -5.68
N HIS A 35 -13.56 11.49 -4.58
CA HIS A 35 -13.21 12.87 -4.26
C HIS A 35 -11.71 13.07 -3.94
N ILE A 36 -11.08 12.08 -3.30
CA ILE A 36 -9.67 12.14 -2.88
C ILE A 36 -8.97 10.82 -3.26
N PRO A 37 -8.70 10.60 -4.56
CA PRO A 37 -8.20 9.32 -5.05
C PRO A 37 -6.81 8.96 -4.52
N ASP A 38 -5.96 9.95 -4.25
CA ASP A 38 -4.58 9.78 -3.80
C ASP A 38 -4.49 9.28 -2.35
N GLU A 39 -5.40 9.71 -1.48
CA GLU A 39 -5.46 9.20 -0.10
C GLU A 39 -6.11 7.82 -0.01
N ILE A 40 -6.90 7.42 -1.01
CA ILE A 40 -7.67 6.16 -0.98
C ILE A 40 -6.94 5.03 -1.71
N PHE A 41 -6.33 5.30 -2.88
CA PHE A 41 -5.80 4.23 -3.72
C PHE A 41 -4.67 3.45 -3.04
N PHE A 42 -3.63 4.13 -2.57
CA PHE A 42 -2.47 3.47 -1.96
C PHE A 42 -2.80 2.86 -0.60
N THR A 43 -3.65 3.52 0.19
CA THR A 43 -4.07 3.01 1.51
C THR A 43 -4.90 1.75 1.37
N LEU A 44 -5.81 1.68 0.39
CA LEU A 44 -6.62 0.50 0.10
C LEU A 44 -5.77 -0.69 -0.35
N LEU A 45 -4.82 -0.48 -1.27
CA LEU A 45 -3.93 -1.55 -1.71
C LEU A 45 -3.06 -2.06 -0.56
N ASN A 46 -2.54 -1.16 0.27
CA ASN A 46 -1.66 -1.53 1.38
C ASN A 46 -2.40 -2.20 2.54
N ALA A 47 -3.67 -1.86 2.78
CA ALA A 47 -4.44 -2.34 3.93
C ALA A 47 -5.31 -3.56 3.63
N ASN A 48 -5.40 -4.03 2.38
CA ASN A 48 -6.27 -5.14 2.02
C ASN A 48 -5.51 -6.46 1.90
N PRO A 49 -5.56 -7.35 2.92
CA PRO A 49 -4.82 -8.61 2.92
C PRO A 49 -5.29 -9.59 1.83
N LYS A 50 -6.52 -9.41 1.32
CA LYS A 50 -7.06 -10.29 0.26
C LYS A 50 -6.40 -10.07 -1.09
N LEU A 51 -5.70 -8.95 -1.29
CA LEU A 51 -4.98 -8.67 -2.54
C LEU A 51 -3.66 -9.45 -2.64
N GLY A 52 -3.15 -9.96 -1.51
CA GLY A 52 -1.97 -10.82 -1.48
C GLY A 52 -0.67 -10.14 -1.96
N ILE A 53 -0.63 -8.80 -1.97
CA ILE A 53 0.54 -8.05 -2.42
C ILE A 53 1.64 -8.19 -1.36
N LYS A 54 2.80 -8.71 -1.75
CA LYS A 54 3.94 -8.82 -0.84
C LYS A 54 4.36 -7.44 -0.33
N GLY A 55 4.73 -7.37 0.95
CA GLY A 55 5.09 -6.11 1.61
C GLY A 55 3.89 -5.29 2.11
N THR A 56 2.65 -5.73 1.87
CA THR A 56 1.44 -5.08 2.38
C THR A 56 0.89 -5.76 3.63
N TYR A 57 -0.17 -5.19 4.19
CA TYR A 57 -0.79 -5.70 5.40
C TYR A 57 -1.32 -7.13 5.22
N THR A 58 -0.88 -8.04 6.08
CA THR A 58 -1.23 -9.47 6.02
C THR A 58 -2.50 -9.84 6.80
N GLY A 59 -3.20 -8.86 7.39
CA GLY A 59 -4.49 -9.09 8.06
C GLY A 59 -4.39 -9.49 9.53
N HIS A 60 -3.19 -9.78 10.03
CA HIS A 60 -2.94 -9.90 11.46
C HIS A 60 -2.82 -8.51 12.07
N GLN A 61 -3.65 -8.18 13.05
CA GLN A 61 -3.62 -6.88 13.71
C GLN A 61 -2.31 -6.73 14.49
N ASP A 62 -1.27 -6.26 13.81
CA ASP A 62 -0.15 -5.61 14.46
C ASP A 62 -0.79 -4.38 15.11
N SER A 63 -0.82 -4.35 16.45
CA SER A 63 -1.30 -3.21 17.26
C SER A 63 -0.95 -1.92 16.53
N CYS A 64 -1.97 -1.17 16.08
CA CYS A 64 -1.81 -0.01 15.21
C CYS A 64 -0.85 1.04 15.80
N ASP A 65 -0.71 1.03 17.14
CA ASP A 65 0.20 1.85 17.93
C ASP A 65 1.70 1.51 17.73
N LYS A 66 2.02 0.34 17.16
CA LYS A 66 3.40 -0.12 16.94
C LYS A 66 3.90 0.09 15.52
N ARG A 67 3.02 0.42 14.56
CA ARG A 67 3.46 0.78 13.21
C ARG A 67 3.93 2.21 13.20
N LEU A 68 5.25 2.38 13.22
CA LEU A 68 5.88 3.66 12.91
C LEU A 68 5.57 3.99 11.45
N PHE A 69 4.62 4.89 11.21
CA PHE A 69 4.40 5.49 9.89
C PHE A 69 5.55 6.47 9.62
N MET A 70 6.61 6.01 8.97
CA MET A 70 7.78 6.84 8.60
C MET A 70 7.65 7.47 7.20
N THR A 71 6.43 7.64 6.69
CA THR A 71 6.21 8.15 5.32
C THR A 71 6.13 9.67 5.25
N ARG A 72 5.49 10.34 6.22
CA ARG A 72 5.32 11.80 6.21
C ARG A 72 5.09 12.35 7.61
N TYR A 73 5.85 13.37 8.00
CA TYR A 73 5.54 14.20 9.16
C TYR A 73 4.49 15.26 8.80
N LYS A 74 3.39 15.32 9.57
CA LYS A 74 2.32 16.32 9.39
C LYS A 74 1.79 16.77 10.74
N MET A 75 1.78 18.09 10.96
CA MET A 75 1.06 18.72 12.06
C MET A 75 -0.33 19.13 11.57
N TRP A 76 -1.36 18.71 12.30
CA TRP A 76 -2.74 19.17 12.13
C TRP A 76 -3.00 20.16 13.27
N TYR A 77 -3.15 21.43 12.94
CA TYR A 77 -3.40 22.52 13.91
C TYR A 77 -4.90 22.73 14.08
#